data_AF-A0A7C2EM74-F1
#
_entry.id   AF-A0A7C2EM74-F1
#
_cell.length_a   1.000
_cell.length_b   1.000
_cell.length_c   1.000
_cell.angle_alpha   90.00
_cell.angle_beta   90.00
_cell.angle_gamma   90.00
#
_symmetry.space_group_name_H-M   'P 1'
#
loop_
_entity.id
_entity.type
_entity.pdbx_description
1 polymer ?
#
loop_
_entity_poly.entity_id
_entity_poly.type
_entity_poly.pdbx_seq_one_letter_code
_entity_poly.pdbx_strand_id
1 'polypeptide(L)' 'MMDERALAVRFRLGWRVLLALVALTALELPVAFRIPHPLPYLVAINVVDALLILEYFMHLSRMWHPEE' A
#
# COMPACT_ATOMS: atom_id res chain seq x y z
N MET A 1 -22.73 11.22 16.41
CA MET A 1 -23.25 10.30 15.37
C MET A 1 -22.26 10.40 14.21
N MET A 2 -21.26 9.51 14.14
CA MET A 2 -20.24 9.59 13.08
C MET A 2 -20.90 9.28 11.73
N ASP A 3 -20.77 10.19 10.78
CA ASP A 3 -21.29 10.04 9.42
C ASP A 3 -20.78 8.75 8.77
N GLU A 4 -21.69 7.82 8.46
CA GLU A 4 -21.41 6.57 7.76
C GLU A 4 -20.66 6.80 6.43
N ARG A 5 -20.83 8.00 5.85
CA ARG A 5 -20.13 8.46 4.64
C ARG A 5 -18.62 8.62 4.84
N ALA A 6 -18.18 9.09 6.01
CA ALA A 6 -16.75 9.23 6.31
C ALA A 6 -16.08 7.84 6.43
N LEU A 7 -16.77 6.86 7.01
CA LEU A 7 -16.34 5.46 7.09
C LEU A 7 -16.22 4.79 5.71
N ALA A 8 -17.18 5.04 4.81
CA ALA A 8 -17.17 4.46 3.47
C ALA A 8 -16.05 5.01 2.56
N VAL A 9 -15.62 6.26 2.75
CA VAL A 9 -14.46 6.83 2.05
C VAL A 9 -13.16 6.25 2.63
N ARG A 10 -13.09 6.04 3.95
CA ARG A 10 -11.94 5.44 4.65
C ARG A 10 -11.65 4.01 4.19
N PHE A 11 -12.70 3.17 4.10
CA PHE A 11 -12.55 1.80 3.60
C PHE A 11 -12.08 1.76 2.14
N ARG A 12 -12.50 2.74 1.33
CA ARG A 12 -12.13 2.80 -0.09
C ARG A 12 -10.65 3.10 -0.30
N LEU A 13 -10.05 3.92 0.57
CA LEU A 13 -8.64 4.24 0.49
C LEU A 13 -7.76 3.05 0.91
N GLY A 14 -8.14 2.36 2.01
CA GLY A 14 -7.48 1.11 2.39
C GLY A 14 -7.60 0.01 1.33
N TRP A 15 -8.76 -0.10 0.67
CA TRP A 15 -8.93 -1.05 -0.42
C TRP A 15 -8.09 -0.73 -1.66
N ARG A 16 -7.90 0.57 -1.97
CA ARG A 16 -7.02 1.00 -3.07
C ARG A 16 -5.56 0.68 -2.79
N VAL A 17 -5.07 0.91 -1.57
CA VAL A 17 -3.68 0.56 -1.21
C VAL A 17 -3.49 -0.96 -1.20
N LEU A 18 -4.46 -1.71 -0.64
CA LEU A 18 -4.42 -3.17 -0.66
C LEU A 18 -4.33 -3.70 -2.11
N LEU A 19 -5.18 -3.19 -3.00
CA LEU A 19 -5.16 -3.56 -4.42
C LEU A 19 -3.83 -3.18 -5.09
N ALA A 20 -3.26 -2.01 -4.78
CA ALA A 20 -1.98 -1.58 -5.31
C ALA A 20 -0.85 -2.51 -4.88
N LEU A 21 -0.79 -2.86 -3.59
CA LEU A 21 0.20 -3.80 -3.04
C LEU A 21 0.06 -5.19 -3.65
N VAL A 22 -1.18 -5.72 -3.72
CA VAL A 22 -1.43 -7.02 -4.38
C VAL A 22 -0.97 -7.01 -5.84
N ALA A 23 -1.21 -5.92 -6.57
CA ALA A 23 -0.76 -5.79 -7.95
C ALA A 23 0.76 -5.72 -8.07
N LEU A 24 1.44 -4.98 -7.19
CA LEU A 24 2.91 -4.91 -7.13
C LEU A 24 3.53 -6.26 -6.79
N THR A 25 2.99 -6.97 -5.80
CA THR A 25 3.42 -8.35 -5.46
C THR A 25 3.20 -9.32 -6.62
N ALA A 26 2.08 -9.20 -7.34
CA ALA A 26 1.85 -10.01 -8.55
C ALA A 26 2.86 -9.72 -9.68
N LEU A 27 3.43 -8.52 -9.71
CA LEU A 27 4.48 -8.09 -10.62
C LEU A 27 5.89 -8.54 -10.16
N GLU A 28 6.12 -8.66 -8.85
CA GLU A 28 7.38 -9.20 -8.33
C GLU A 28 7.60 -10.66 -8.73
N LEU A 29 6.55 -11.49 -8.68
CA LEU A 29 6.63 -12.91 -9.03
C LEU A 29 7.28 -13.16 -10.41
N PRO A 30 6.78 -12.58 -11.52
CA PRO A 30 7.40 -12.77 -12.82
C PRO A 30 8.79 -12.13 -12.91
N VAL A 31 9.05 -11.01 -12.22
CA VAL A 31 10.40 -10.40 -12.17
C VAL A 31 11.39 -11.36 -11.51
N ALA A 32 11.02 -11.96 -10.38
CA ALA A 32 11.85 -12.90 -9.64
C ALA A 32 12.17 -14.18 -10.44
N PHE A 33 11.21 -14.69 -11.22
CA PHE A 33 11.37 -15.95 -11.95
C PHE A 33 11.87 -15.81 -13.39
N ARG A 34 11.70 -14.65 -14.03
CA ARG A 34 11.99 -14.48 -15.47
C ARG A 34 13.14 -13.53 -15.79
N ILE A 35 13.59 -12.70 -14.83
CA ILE A 35 14.68 -11.74 -15.07
C ILE A 35 16.00 -12.28 -14.51
N PRO A 36 17.07 -12.38 -15.32
CA PRO A 36 18.40 -12.66 -14.81
C PRO A 36 18.91 -11.46 -14.00
N HIS A 37 19.41 -11.71 -12.79
CA HIS A 37 19.77 -10.69 -11.79
C HIS A 37 18.54 -9.85 -11.34
N PRO A 38 17.54 -10.47 -10.70
CA PRO A 38 16.31 -9.77 -10.33
C PRO A 38 16.50 -8.82 -9.14
N LEU A 39 17.58 -8.99 -8.35
CA LEU A 39 17.83 -8.25 -7.11
C LEU A 39 17.63 -6.73 -7.19
N PRO A 40 18.25 -5.98 -8.11
CA PRO A 40 18.04 -4.52 -8.18
C PRO A 40 16.58 -4.13 -8.47
N TYR A 41 15.87 -4.91 -9.29
CA TYR A 41 14.46 -4.68 -9.60
C TYR A 41 13.56 -4.98 -8.40
N LEU A 42 13.80 -6.09 -7.71
CA LEU A 42 13.07 -6.45 -6.50
C LEU A 42 13.30 -5.45 -5.37
N VAL A 43 14.53 -4.93 -5.21
CA VAL A 43 14.80 -3.86 -4.24
C VAL A 43 14.00 -2.61 -4.59
N ALA A 44 14.00 -2.19 -5.86
CA ALA A 44 13.22 -1.02 -6.29
C ALA A 44 11.71 -1.22 -6.04
N ILE A 45 11.17 -2.40 -6.35
CA ILE A 45 9.76 -2.72 -6.11
C ILE A 45 9.44 -2.73 -4.61
N ASN A 46 10.26 -3.37 -3.78
CA ASN A 46 10.06 -3.39 -2.33
C ASN A 46 10.17 -2.01 -1.68
N VAL A 47 11.00 -1.10 -2.22
CA VAL A 47 11.04 0.29 -1.78
C VAL A 47 9.72 0.99 -2.08
N VAL A 48 9.14 0.77 -3.26
CA VAL A 48 7.83 1.31 -3.63
C VAL A 48 6.72 0.74 -2.74
N ASP A 49 6.74 -0.56 -2.46
CA ASP A 49 5.79 -1.20 -1.54
C ASP A 49 5.90 -0.63 -0.12
N ALA A 50 7.13 -0.48 0.39
CA ALA A 50 7.37 0.12 1.69
C ALA A 50 6.85 1.57 1.76
N LEU A 51 7.03 2.36 0.70
CA LEU A 51 6.49 3.72 0.60
C LEU A 51 4.96 3.74 0.59
N LEU A 52 4.31 2.85 -0.16
CA LEU A 52 2.84 2.71 -0.19
C LEU A 52 2.28 2.30 1.17
N ILE A 53 2.93 1.35 1.83
CA ILE A 53 2.57 0.91 3.18
C ILE A 53 2.73 2.08 4.16
N LEU A 54 3.84 2.81 4.10
CA LEU A 54 4.09 3.95 4.97
C LEU A 54 3.07 5.07 4.73
N GLU A 55 2.75 5.40 3.48
CA GLU A 55 1.74 6.39 3.14
C GLU A 55 0.36 6.00 3.69
N TYR A 56 -0.01 4.72 3.55
CA TYR A 56 -1.23 4.18 4.14
C TYR A 56 -1.23 4.27 5.66
N PHE A 57 -0.15 3.87 6.33
CA PHE A 57 -0.05 3.92 7.78
C PHE A 57 0.00 5.35 8.32
N MET A 58 0.67 6.28 7.65
CA MET A 58 0.64 7.70 8.01
C MET A 58 -0.76 8.30 7.86
N HIS A 59 -1.46 7.93 6.78
CA HIS A 59 -2.84 8.37 6.58
C HIS A 59 -3.76 7.75 7.65
N LEU A 60 -3.55 6.48 8.00
CA LEU A 60 -4.27 5.77 9.04
C LEU A 60 -3.97 6.32 10.45
N SER A 61 -2.72 6.67 10.75
CA SER A 61 -2.31 7.17 12.08
C SER A 61 -2.80 8.60 12.34
N ARG A 62 -2.75 9.48 11.32
CA ARG A 62 -3.39 10.82 11.37
C ARG A 62 -4.90 10.73 11.60
N MET A 63 -5.52 9.60 11.27
CA MET A 63 -6.93 9.35 11.53
C MET A 63 -7.22 8.65 12.86
N TRP A 64 -6.24 7.99 13.46
CA TRP A 64 -6.36 7.29 14.75
C TRP A 64 -6.07 8.20 15.94
N HIS A 65 -5.23 9.22 15.72
CA HIS A 65 -5.14 10.40 16.57
C HIS A 65 -5.70 11.60 15.80
N PRO A 66 -7.04 11.70 15.62
CA PRO A 66 -7.61 13.03 15.63
C PRO A 66 -7.23 13.61 16.99
N GLU A 67 -6.73 14.83 16.99
CA GLU A 67 -6.14 15.52 18.12
C GLU A 67 -7.03 15.43 19.38
N GLU A 68 -6.44 15.66 20.56
CA GLU A 68 -7.23 16.09 21.72
C GLU A 68 -8.33 17.09 21.33
#